data_AF-D3F0X1-F1
#
_entry.id   AF-D3F0X1-F1
#
_cell.length_a   1.000
_cell.length_b   1.000
_cell.length_c   1.000
_cell.angle_alpha   90.00
_cell.angle_beta   90.00
_cell.angle_gamma   90.00
#
_symmetry.space_group_name_H-M   'P 1'
#
loop_
_entity.id
_entity.type
_entity.pdbx_description
1 polymer ?
#
loop_
_entity_poly.entity_id
_entity_poly.type
_entity_poly.pdbx_seq_one_letter_code
_entity_poly.pdbx_strand_id
1 'polypeptide(L)'
;MPGNRALRRFEPASDEVTPWYVRAAVPGRDVILRGGTAALAAAALVVAGCGGERQDANEKDATYRVSVVGAEFPARQQLAEETEMRIVVKNVDDRTIPNLAATIEAAGEGTETVAFGMLTDQPGVSSRSRPVWVVDDGPLSGDTAYANTWALGPLEPGDEQTFSWRVAAVVPGRYDVTYRLAGGLGGEAKVEQADGKPAAGRFTVDISRKPRQARIAADGTIVREPAR
;
A
#
# COMPACT_ATOMS: atom_id res chain seq x y z
N MET A 1 -62.56 5.11 -6.79
CA MET A 1 -62.34 4.91 -5.34
C MET A 1 -61.79 3.50 -5.11
N PRO A 2 -60.48 3.26 -5.11
CA PRO A 2 -59.89 2.02 -4.62
C PRO A 2 -59.46 2.17 -3.15
N GLY A 3 -59.82 1.18 -2.34
CA GLY A 3 -59.63 1.16 -0.89
C GLY A 3 -58.18 0.90 -0.43
N ASN A 4 -57.87 1.46 0.73
CA ASN A 4 -56.63 1.35 1.48
C ASN A 4 -56.16 -0.08 1.70
N ARG A 5 -54.91 -0.38 1.30
CA ARG A 5 -54.18 -1.58 1.73
C ARG A 5 -53.27 -1.19 2.89
N ALA A 6 -53.60 -1.67 4.08
CA ALA A 6 -52.84 -1.46 5.30
C ALA A 6 -51.39 -1.99 5.14
N LEU A 7 -50.42 -1.16 5.52
CA LEU A 7 -49.01 -1.53 5.62
C LEU A 7 -48.87 -2.60 6.71
N ARG A 8 -48.44 -3.81 6.31
CA ARG A 8 -48.02 -4.82 7.28
C ARG A 8 -46.73 -4.34 7.94
N ARG A 9 -46.82 -4.08 9.24
CA ARG A 9 -45.68 -3.86 10.13
C ARG A 9 -44.80 -5.11 10.08
N PHE A 10 -43.52 -4.93 9.81
CA PHE A 10 -42.54 -6.01 9.88
C PHE A 10 -42.23 -6.25 11.36
N GLU A 11 -42.75 -7.33 11.92
CA GLU A 11 -42.32 -7.86 13.21
C GLU A 11 -41.16 -8.83 12.96
N PRO A 12 -39.96 -8.59 13.52
CA PRO A 12 -38.89 -9.57 13.44
C PRO A 12 -39.23 -10.77 14.33
N ALA A 13 -39.19 -11.95 13.74
CA ALA A 13 -39.27 -13.22 14.46
C ALA A 13 -38.09 -13.31 15.45
N SER A 14 -38.41 -13.54 16.72
CA SER A 14 -37.50 -14.09 17.70
C SER A 14 -36.96 -15.43 17.17
N ASP A 15 -35.64 -15.58 17.12
CA ASP A 15 -34.93 -16.77 17.63
C ASP A 15 -33.41 -16.54 17.55
N GLU A 16 -32.79 -16.60 18.73
CA GLU A 16 -31.38 -16.88 19.05
C GLU A 16 -30.29 -16.49 18.05
N VAL A 17 -29.58 -15.40 18.36
CA VAL A 17 -28.28 -15.09 17.75
C VAL A 17 -27.24 -16.07 18.27
N THR A 18 -26.85 -17.06 17.45
CA THR A 18 -25.70 -17.92 17.74
C THR A 18 -24.40 -17.11 17.59
N PRO A 19 -23.56 -16.97 18.62
CA PRO A 19 -22.29 -16.27 18.48
C PRO A 19 -21.31 -17.09 17.64
N TRP A 20 -20.77 -16.47 16.60
CA TRP A 20 -19.83 -17.03 15.62
C TRP A 20 -18.38 -17.17 16.14
N TYR A 21 -18.20 -17.25 17.45
CA TYR A 21 -16.92 -17.61 18.06
C TYR A 21 -17.06 -18.95 18.78
N VAL A 22 -16.56 -20.02 18.14
CA VAL A 22 -16.20 -21.24 18.86
C VAL A 22 -14.90 -20.95 19.59
N ARG A 23 -14.95 -20.91 20.92
CA ARG A 23 -13.76 -20.91 21.77
C ARG A 23 -13.05 -22.25 21.53
N ALA A 24 -11.81 -22.23 21.03
CA ALA A 24 -11.00 -23.43 20.96
C ALA A 24 -10.85 -24.00 22.38
N ALA A 25 -11.47 -25.17 22.62
CA ALA A 25 -11.26 -25.93 23.84
C ALA A 25 -9.86 -26.55 23.77
N VAL A 26 -8.88 -25.91 24.39
CA VAL A 26 -7.56 -26.51 24.64
C VAL A 26 -7.74 -27.56 25.74
N PRO A 27 -7.44 -28.85 25.50
CA PRO A 27 -7.46 -29.84 26.56
C PRO A 27 -6.22 -29.65 27.44
N GLY A 28 -6.40 -28.92 28.54
CA GLY A 28 -5.41 -28.77 29.60
C GLY A 28 -5.36 -30.04 30.44
N ARG A 29 -4.29 -30.81 30.25
CA ARG A 29 -3.96 -32.06 30.95
C ARG A 29 -4.01 -31.91 32.48
N ASP A 30 -4.71 -32.83 33.14
CA ASP A 30 -4.63 -33.03 34.58
C ASP A 30 -3.19 -33.31 34.99
N VAL A 31 -2.58 -32.37 35.73
CA VAL A 31 -1.32 -32.59 36.43
C VAL A 31 -1.65 -32.90 37.88
N ILE A 32 -1.53 -34.17 38.22
CA ILE A 32 -1.68 -34.73 39.56
C ILE A 32 -0.59 -34.12 40.47
N LEU A 33 -1.02 -33.39 41.51
CA LEU A 33 -0.17 -32.97 42.63
C LEU A 33 0.35 -34.20 43.39
N ARG A 34 1.66 -34.44 43.35
CA ARG A 34 2.39 -35.16 44.40
C ARG A 34 3.80 -34.57 44.60
N GLY A 35 3.92 -33.79 45.68
CA GLY A 35 5.03 -33.76 46.64
C GLY A 35 6.48 -33.53 46.18
N GLY A 36 7.12 -32.52 46.77
CA GLY A 36 8.51 -32.64 47.23
C GLY A 36 9.53 -31.61 46.72
N THR A 37 9.88 -30.68 47.60
CA THR A 37 11.24 -30.09 47.80
C THR A 37 11.95 -29.31 46.68
N ALA A 38 11.99 -27.99 46.87
CA ALA A 38 13.08 -27.02 46.72
C ALA A 38 14.29 -27.34 45.80
N ALA A 39 14.50 -26.50 44.78
CA ALA A 39 15.82 -25.95 44.40
C ALA A 39 15.67 -24.76 43.43
N LEU A 40 16.45 -23.70 43.67
CA LEU A 40 16.59 -22.52 42.81
C LEU A 40 17.08 -22.89 41.40
N ALA A 41 16.47 -22.33 40.36
CA ALA A 41 17.14 -22.06 39.08
C ALA A 41 16.45 -20.90 38.35
N ALA A 42 17.25 -19.93 37.92
CA ALA A 42 16.86 -18.68 37.29
C ALA A 42 16.09 -18.90 35.97
N ALA A 43 14.92 -18.26 35.82
CA ALA A 43 14.24 -18.13 34.55
C ALA A 43 14.37 -16.66 34.08
N ALA A 44 15.31 -16.43 33.18
CA ALA A 44 15.39 -15.19 32.43
C ALA A 44 14.11 -15.02 31.60
N LEU A 45 13.37 -13.94 31.87
CA LEU A 45 12.28 -13.48 31.02
C LEU A 45 12.85 -13.02 29.67
N VAL A 46 12.88 -13.92 28.69
CA VAL A 46 13.06 -13.53 27.29
C VAL A 46 11.74 -12.94 26.83
N VAL A 47 11.62 -11.62 26.97
CA VAL A 47 10.60 -10.85 26.25
C VAL A 47 11.01 -10.89 24.78
N ALA A 48 10.56 -11.92 24.05
CA ALA A 48 10.53 -11.87 22.60
C ALA A 48 9.45 -10.86 22.20
N GLY A 49 9.79 -9.57 22.30
CA GLY A 49 8.98 -8.51 21.73
C GLY A 49 8.90 -8.73 20.22
N CYS A 50 7.68 -8.73 19.69
CA CYS A 50 7.48 -8.41 18.27
C CYS A 50 7.91 -6.96 18.06
N GLY A 51 9.21 -6.75 17.90
CA GLY A 51 9.84 -5.47 17.64
C GLY A 51 11.02 -5.77 16.74
N GLY A 52 10.76 -5.89 15.44
CA GLY A 52 11.82 -5.99 14.45
C GLY A 52 12.74 -4.77 14.54
N GLU A 53 13.99 -4.95 14.14
CA GLU A 53 14.96 -3.85 14.05
C GLU A 53 14.40 -2.71 13.18
N ARG A 54 14.66 -1.47 13.63
CA ARG A 54 14.30 -0.26 12.89
C ARG A 54 14.95 -0.34 11.51
N GLN A 55 14.15 -0.25 10.43
CA GLN A 55 14.61 -0.45 9.04
C GLN A 55 15.68 0.58 8.59
N ASP A 56 15.92 1.62 9.39
CA ASP A 56 16.82 2.76 9.13
C ASP A 56 18.04 2.79 10.06
N ALA A 57 18.19 1.85 11.01
CA ALA A 57 19.22 1.95 12.07
C ALA A 57 20.67 1.97 11.57
N ASN A 58 20.92 1.56 10.32
CA ASN A 58 22.24 1.51 9.70
C ASN A 58 22.31 2.26 8.35
N GLU A 59 21.36 3.16 8.06
CA GLU A 59 21.41 3.96 6.84
C GLU A 59 22.62 4.91 6.87
N LYS A 60 23.46 4.85 5.83
CA LYS A 60 24.63 5.74 5.72
C LYS A 60 24.22 7.01 5.00
N ASP A 61 24.67 8.16 5.50
CA ASP A 61 24.62 9.43 4.77
C ASP A 61 25.48 9.31 3.51
N ALA A 62 24.82 9.33 2.36
CA ALA A 62 25.44 9.23 1.05
C ALA A 62 24.50 9.82 0.00
N THR A 63 25.07 10.43 -1.03
CA THR A 63 24.32 10.85 -2.22
C THR A 63 24.73 9.98 -3.41
N TYR A 64 23.76 9.41 -4.11
CA TYR A 64 23.94 8.57 -5.29
C TYR A 64 23.35 9.24 -6.53
N ARG A 65 23.96 9.02 -7.69
CA ARG A 65 23.46 9.53 -8.98
C ARG A 65 22.68 8.48 -9.74
N VAL A 66 21.47 8.83 -10.16
CA VAL A 66 20.63 7.99 -11.02
C VAL A 66 20.20 8.73 -12.28
N SER A 67 19.75 7.96 -13.26
CA SER A 67 18.98 8.45 -14.40
C SER A 67 17.60 7.82 -14.35
N VAL A 68 16.54 8.64 -14.39
CA VAL A 68 15.19 8.13 -14.62
C VAL A 68 15.02 8.03 -16.13
N VAL A 69 15.16 6.81 -16.66
CA VAL A 69 15.17 6.56 -18.10
C VAL A 69 13.77 6.39 -18.68
N GLY A 70 12.79 6.07 -17.82
CA GLY A 70 11.38 5.99 -18.18
C GLY A 70 10.48 6.25 -16.97
N ALA A 71 9.37 6.94 -17.17
CA ALA A 71 8.37 7.19 -16.15
C ALA A 71 7.02 7.35 -16.84
N GLU A 72 6.07 6.47 -16.55
CA GLU A 72 4.80 6.40 -17.26
C GLU A 72 3.65 6.13 -16.29
N PHE A 73 2.56 6.87 -16.48
CA PHE A 73 1.28 6.57 -15.86
C PHE A 73 0.17 7.08 -16.80
N PRO A 74 -0.88 6.28 -17.14
CA PRO A 74 -1.89 6.71 -18.09
C PRO A 74 -2.58 8.02 -17.65
N ALA A 75 -2.42 9.07 -18.45
CA ALA A 75 -2.95 10.40 -18.14
C ALA A 75 -4.48 10.51 -18.23
N ARG A 76 -5.15 9.54 -18.85
CA ARG A 76 -6.61 9.45 -18.95
C ARG A 76 -7.03 8.07 -18.49
N GLN A 77 -7.94 8.03 -17.53
CA GLN A 77 -8.41 6.80 -16.91
C GLN A 77 -9.92 6.83 -16.73
N GLN A 78 -10.52 5.67 -16.51
CA GLN A 78 -11.92 5.48 -16.22
C GLN A 78 -12.11 5.03 -14.76
N LEU A 79 -13.30 5.29 -14.21
CA LEU A 79 -13.62 4.81 -12.87
C LEU A 79 -13.56 3.27 -12.86
N ALA A 80 -12.99 2.70 -11.80
CA ALA A 80 -12.73 1.27 -11.64
C ALA A 80 -11.82 0.66 -12.72
N GLU A 81 -11.07 1.48 -13.47
CA GLU A 81 -10.05 0.98 -14.37
C GLU A 81 -8.79 0.58 -13.60
N GLU A 82 -8.32 -0.64 -13.85
CA GLU A 82 -6.98 -1.11 -13.46
C GLU A 82 -5.96 -0.55 -14.46
N THR A 83 -4.97 0.17 -13.95
CA THR A 83 -3.87 0.74 -14.72
C THR A 83 -2.55 0.42 -14.04
N GLU A 84 -1.46 0.58 -14.79
CA GLU A 84 -0.11 0.37 -14.28
C GLU A 84 0.66 1.70 -14.33
N MET A 85 1.24 2.08 -13.20
CA MET A 85 2.27 3.11 -13.12
C MET A 85 3.63 2.43 -13.18
N ARG A 86 4.55 2.94 -14.02
CA ARG A 86 5.90 2.39 -14.20
C ARG A 86 6.96 3.47 -14.05
N ILE A 87 8.03 3.17 -13.33
CA ILE A 87 9.24 3.98 -13.27
C ILE A 87 10.44 3.08 -13.57
N VAL A 88 11.32 3.52 -14.46
CA VAL A 88 12.55 2.83 -14.83
C VAL A 88 13.74 3.69 -14.42
N VAL A 89 14.59 3.14 -13.58
CA VAL A 89 15.72 3.86 -12.98
C VAL A 89 17.00 3.12 -13.29
N LYS A 90 18.00 3.87 -13.74
CA LYS A 90 19.36 3.42 -13.94
C LYS A 90 20.30 4.04 -12.93
N ASN A 91 21.14 3.25 -12.28
CA ASN A 91 22.24 3.78 -11.48
C ASN A 91 23.37 4.24 -12.41
N VAL A 92 23.70 5.52 -12.36
CA VAL A 92 24.78 6.13 -13.17
C VAL A 92 25.98 6.57 -12.30
N ASP A 93 25.94 6.23 -11.02
CA ASP A 93 27.05 6.36 -10.08
C ASP A 93 28.02 5.17 -10.23
N ASP A 94 29.17 5.24 -9.57
CA ASP A 94 30.16 4.15 -9.49
C ASP A 94 29.96 3.27 -8.25
N ARG A 95 28.98 3.59 -7.42
CA ARG A 95 28.64 2.88 -6.17
C ARG A 95 27.26 2.24 -6.24
N THR A 96 27.14 1.05 -5.67
CA THR A 96 25.85 0.38 -5.46
C THR A 96 24.97 1.21 -4.52
N ILE A 97 23.73 1.45 -4.94
CA ILE A 97 22.70 1.99 -4.05
C ILE A 97 22.21 0.81 -3.20
N PRO A 98 22.35 0.84 -1.87
CA PRO A 98 22.07 -0.33 -1.03
C PRO A 98 20.57 -0.64 -0.94
N ASN A 99 19.73 0.40 -0.98
CA ASN A 99 18.28 0.24 -0.97
C ASN A 99 17.63 1.46 -1.65
N LEU A 100 17.39 1.38 -2.94
CA LEU A 100 16.60 2.39 -3.62
C LEU A 100 15.19 2.41 -3.02
N ALA A 101 14.65 3.58 -2.75
CA ALA A 101 13.29 3.73 -2.26
C ALA A 101 12.50 4.69 -3.16
N ALA A 102 11.20 4.45 -3.29
CA ALA A 102 10.29 5.33 -3.99
C ALA A 102 9.12 5.74 -3.12
N THR A 103 8.92 7.05 -2.95
CA THR A 103 7.75 7.64 -2.30
C THR A 103 6.78 8.10 -3.37
N ILE A 104 5.50 7.69 -3.26
CA ILE A 104 4.42 8.09 -4.16
C ILE A 104 3.37 8.90 -3.41
N GLU A 105 3.04 10.08 -3.91
CA GLU A 105 2.06 10.98 -3.33
C GLU A 105 1.04 11.36 -4.41
N ALA A 106 -0.24 11.44 -4.03
CA ALA A 106 -1.28 11.96 -4.91
C ALA A 106 -2.03 13.10 -4.20
N ALA A 107 -2.44 14.11 -4.97
CA ALA A 107 -3.35 15.16 -4.50
C ALA A 107 -2.93 15.95 -3.24
N GLY A 108 -1.62 16.04 -2.95
CA GLY A 108 -1.06 16.76 -1.81
C GLY A 108 0.44 16.45 -1.64
N GLU A 109 1.12 17.21 -0.79
CA GLU A 109 2.51 16.94 -0.41
C GLU A 109 2.56 16.41 1.03
N GLY A 110 3.37 15.37 1.30
CA GLY A 110 3.66 14.88 2.65
C GLY A 110 3.14 13.48 2.98
N THR A 111 3.52 13.01 4.17
CA THR A 111 3.26 11.65 4.68
C THR A 111 1.89 11.47 5.33
N GLU A 112 1.01 12.48 5.25
CA GLU A 112 -0.33 12.41 5.84
C GLU A 112 -1.29 11.50 5.06
N THR A 113 -0.88 11.04 3.87
CA THR A 113 -1.69 10.19 3.00
C THR A 113 -1.02 8.86 2.72
N VAL A 114 -1.84 7.81 2.57
CA VAL A 114 -1.41 6.57 1.89
C VAL A 114 -0.99 6.89 0.45
N ALA A 115 -0.16 6.04 -0.15
CA ALA A 115 0.16 6.18 -1.56
C ALA A 115 -1.10 6.28 -2.41
N PHE A 116 -1.03 7.09 -3.48
CA PHE A 116 -2.17 7.30 -4.38
C PHE A 116 -3.44 7.78 -3.67
N GLY A 117 -3.30 8.38 -2.48
CA GLY A 117 -4.39 8.89 -1.67
C GLY A 117 -4.63 10.39 -1.84
N MET A 118 -5.57 10.91 -1.05
CA MET A 118 -5.83 12.32 -0.85
C MET A 118 -6.32 12.55 0.59
N LEU A 119 -6.29 13.79 1.06
CA LEU A 119 -6.92 14.16 2.32
C LEU A 119 -8.39 14.51 2.10
N THR A 120 -9.25 14.05 3.03
CA THR A 120 -10.63 14.52 3.12
C THR A 120 -10.78 15.55 4.24
N ASP A 121 -11.56 16.59 3.97
CA ASP A 121 -11.97 17.58 4.97
C ASP A 121 -13.23 17.17 5.74
N GLN A 122 -13.72 15.93 5.55
CA GLN A 122 -14.92 15.45 6.23
C GLN A 122 -14.72 15.43 7.75
N PRO A 123 -15.54 16.14 8.55
CA PRO A 123 -15.42 16.15 9.99
C PRO A 123 -15.82 14.80 10.61
N GLY A 124 -15.24 14.47 11.76
CA GLY A 124 -15.61 13.28 12.55
C GLY A 124 -15.05 11.94 12.05
N VAL A 125 -14.11 11.95 11.10
CA VAL A 125 -13.41 10.74 10.62
C VAL A 125 -12.15 10.47 11.44
N SER A 126 -11.88 9.21 11.76
CA SER A 126 -10.67 8.82 12.53
C SER A 126 -9.37 8.94 11.74
N SER A 127 -9.44 8.83 10.41
CA SER A 127 -8.35 9.12 9.49
C SER A 127 -8.86 9.99 8.36
N ARG A 128 -8.06 10.97 7.93
CA ARG A 128 -8.37 11.85 6.79
C ARG A 128 -7.86 11.30 5.46
N SER A 129 -6.97 10.32 5.46
CA SER A 129 -6.46 9.77 4.22
C SER A 129 -7.52 8.92 3.52
N ARG A 130 -7.76 9.18 2.22
CA ARG A 130 -8.70 8.44 1.37
C ARG A 130 -7.98 8.02 0.08
N PRO A 131 -8.18 6.78 -0.41
CA PRO A 131 -7.59 6.37 -1.68
C PRO A 131 -8.25 7.13 -2.85
N VAL A 132 -7.45 7.65 -3.78
CA VAL A 132 -7.90 8.02 -5.13
C VAL A 132 -7.72 6.81 -6.05
N TRP A 133 -6.63 6.07 -5.87
CA TRP A 133 -6.46 4.72 -6.39
C TRP A 133 -6.24 3.72 -5.25
N VAL A 134 -6.69 2.48 -5.48
CA VAL A 134 -6.35 1.33 -4.64
C VAL A 134 -5.16 0.62 -5.28
N VAL A 135 -4.14 0.30 -4.48
CA VAL A 135 -2.99 -0.49 -4.96
C VAL A 135 -3.36 -1.96 -4.90
N ASP A 136 -3.42 -2.60 -6.08
CA ASP A 136 -3.70 -4.03 -6.21
C ASP A 136 -2.41 -4.86 -6.10
N ASP A 137 -1.31 -4.34 -6.65
CA ASP A 137 0.00 -4.97 -6.64
C ASP A 137 1.10 -3.91 -6.71
N GLY A 138 2.05 -3.96 -5.79
CA GLY A 138 3.22 -3.06 -5.75
C GLY A 138 4.50 -3.74 -6.24
N PRO A 139 5.61 -2.99 -6.36
CA PRO A 139 6.88 -3.58 -6.73
C PRO A 139 7.33 -4.64 -5.72
N LEU A 140 7.77 -5.80 -6.26
CA LEU A 140 8.34 -6.91 -5.48
C LEU A 140 9.50 -6.38 -4.61
N SER A 141 9.47 -6.69 -3.31
CA SER A 141 10.38 -6.23 -2.22
C SER A 141 9.93 -4.98 -1.45
N GLY A 142 8.82 -4.34 -1.83
CA GLY A 142 8.49 -2.99 -1.38
C GLY A 142 7.59 -2.82 -0.15
N ASP A 143 7.37 -3.85 0.66
CA ASP A 143 6.58 -3.68 1.90
C ASP A 143 7.41 -2.93 2.96
N THR A 144 7.13 -1.64 3.15
CA THR A 144 7.68 -0.85 4.25
C THR A 144 6.59 -0.48 5.26
N ALA A 145 7.01 -0.01 6.44
CA ALA A 145 6.07 0.56 7.41
C ALA A 145 5.48 1.91 6.96
N TYR A 146 6.04 2.54 5.93
CA TYR A 146 5.56 3.81 5.40
C TYR A 146 4.48 3.55 4.35
N ALA A 147 3.27 4.04 4.60
CA ALA A 147 2.11 3.78 3.75
C ALA A 147 2.22 4.35 2.32
N ASN A 148 3.24 5.17 2.05
CA ASN A 148 3.48 5.79 0.76
C ASN A 148 4.88 5.54 0.17
N THR A 149 5.72 4.74 0.82
CA THR A 149 7.10 4.49 0.37
C THR A 149 7.38 2.99 0.24
N TRP A 150 8.04 2.61 -0.84
CA TRP A 150 8.47 1.24 -1.11
C TRP A 150 9.99 1.12 -1.06
N ALA A 151 10.49 0.07 -0.41
CA ALA A 151 11.89 -0.36 -0.51
C ALA A 151 12.07 -1.20 -1.77
N LEU A 152 12.83 -0.70 -2.73
CA LEU A 152 12.97 -1.31 -4.04
C LEU A 152 14.17 -2.24 -4.13
N GLY A 153 15.02 -2.24 -3.10
CA GLY A 153 16.20 -3.08 -3.02
C GLY A 153 17.46 -2.44 -3.61
N PRO A 154 18.57 -3.17 -3.64
CA PRO A 154 19.84 -2.65 -4.14
C PRO A 154 19.83 -2.43 -5.65
N LEU A 155 20.57 -1.42 -6.12
CA LEU A 155 20.79 -1.15 -7.55
C LEU A 155 22.29 -0.98 -7.82
N GLU A 156 22.89 -1.91 -8.55
CA GLU A 156 24.32 -1.93 -8.85
C GLU A 156 24.72 -0.82 -9.85
N PRO A 157 25.98 -0.39 -9.89
CA PRO A 157 26.47 0.58 -10.88
C PRO A 157 26.17 0.14 -12.32
N GLY A 158 25.52 1.01 -13.10
CA GLY A 158 25.19 0.74 -14.49
C GLY A 158 23.92 -0.08 -14.70
N ASP A 159 23.37 -0.70 -13.66
CA ASP A 159 22.13 -1.49 -13.74
C ASP A 159 20.90 -0.60 -13.88
N GLU A 160 19.89 -1.19 -14.52
CA GLU A 160 18.58 -0.59 -14.74
C GLU A 160 17.50 -1.50 -14.16
N GLN A 161 16.56 -0.91 -13.42
CA GLN A 161 15.46 -1.64 -12.82
C GLN A 161 14.13 -0.93 -13.07
N THR A 162 13.10 -1.74 -13.31
CA THR A 162 11.73 -1.28 -13.53
C THR A 162 10.88 -1.55 -12.29
N PHE A 163 10.16 -0.53 -11.85
CA PHE A 163 9.24 -0.58 -10.73
C PHE A 163 7.84 -0.29 -11.23
N SER A 164 6.91 -1.17 -10.88
CA SER A 164 5.52 -1.11 -11.34
C SER A 164 4.56 -1.16 -10.17
N TRP A 165 3.52 -0.33 -10.24
CA TRP A 165 2.36 -0.35 -9.35
C TRP A 165 1.11 -0.58 -10.20
N ARG A 166 0.38 -1.66 -9.93
CA ARG A 166 -0.95 -1.89 -10.48
C ARG A 166 -1.98 -1.30 -9.54
N VAL A 167 -2.81 -0.42 -10.07
CA VAL A 167 -3.74 0.40 -9.29
C VAL A 167 -5.11 0.50 -9.94
N ALA A 168 -6.17 0.51 -9.14
CA ALA A 168 -7.55 0.71 -9.58
C ALA A 168 -8.06 2.10 -9.19
N ALA A 169 -8.51 2.90 -10.16
CA ALA A 169 -9.05 4.24 -9.91
C ALA A 169 -10.43 4.20 -9.24
N VAL A 170 -10.60 4.85 -8.08
CA VAL A 170 -11.86 4.81 -7.30
C VAL A 170 -12.51 6.16 -7.05
N VAL A 171 -11.79 7.27 -7.28
CA VAL A 171 -12.36 8.63 -7.19
C VAL A 171 -12.14 9.37 -8.52
N PRO A 172 -13.22 9.86 -9.18
CA PRO A 172 -13.09 10.62 -10.41
C PRO A 172 -12.59 12.05 -10.13
N GLY A 173 -11.79 12.58 -11.03
CA GLY A 173 -11.21 13.92 -10.89
C GLY A 173 -9.89 14.06 -11.62
N ARG A 174 -9.31 15.25 -11.54
CA ARG A 174 -7.96 15.53 -12.03
C ARG A 174 -7.00 15.57 -10.85
N TYR A 175 -5.92 14.82 -10.95
CA TYR A 175 -4.97 14.60 -9.88
C TYR A 175 -3.55 14.73 -10.39
N ASP A 176 -2.68 15.31 -9.58
CA ASP A 176 -1.24 15.20 -9.76
C ASP A 176 -0.74 14.06 -8.86
N VAL A 177 -0.02 13.12 -9.48
CA VAL A 177 0.68 12.02 -8.81
C VAL A 177 2.17 12.30 -8.92
N THR A 178 2.83 12.47 -7.80
CA THR A 178 4.27 12.72 -7.73
C THR A 178 5.00 11.50 -7.19
N TYR A 179 6.21 11.28 -7.71
CA TYR A 179 7.13 10.30 -7.15
C TYR A 179 8.45 10.98 -6.78
N ARG A 180 9.12 10.43 -5.77
CA ARG A 180 10.47 10.83 -5.35
C ARG A 180 11.29 9.58 -5.05
N LEU A 181 12.52 9.55 -5.55
CA LEU A 181 13.47 8.48 -5.27
C LEU A 181 14.44 8.89 -4.16
N ALA A 182 14.83 7.92 -3.34
CA ALA A 182 15.83 8.05 -2.29
C ALA A 182 16.74 6.82 -2.26
N GLY A 183 17.92 6.93 -1.65
CA GLY A 183 18.90 5.84 -1.53
C GLY A 183 18.70 4.97 -0.29
N GLY A 184 17.59 5.20 0.42
CA GLY A 184 17.18 4.55 1.66
C GLY A 184 15.79 5.03 2.09
N LEU A 185 15.29 4.48 3.20
CA LEU A 185 13.94 4.77 3.72
C LEU A 185 13.92 5.91 4.76
N GLY A 186 15.04 6.12 5.45
CA GLY A 186 15.20 7.12 6.49
C GLY A 186 15.48 8.54 5.96
N GLY A 187 15.89 8.66 4.69
CA GLY A 187 16.15 9.94 4.03
C GLY A 187 17.58 10.48 4.21
N GLU A 188 18.46 9.70 4.84
CA GLU A 188 19.89 10.02 4.99
C GLU A 188 20.63 9.73 3.68
N ALA A 189 20.28 8.62 3.02
CA ALA A 189 20.77 8.27 1.71
C ALA A 189 19.92 8.96 0.63
N LYS A 190 20.53 9.90 -0.10
CA LYS A 190 19.89 10.72 -1.13
C LYS A 190 20.14 10.16 -2.52
N VAL A 191 19.21 10.41 -3.42
CA VAL A 191 19.34 10.10 -4.84
C VAL A 191 19.06 11.35 -5.66
N GLU A 192 19.99 11.68 -6.54
CA GLU A 192 19.94 12.84 -7.42
C GLU A 192 20.10 12.42 -8.88
N GLN A 193 19.60 13.25 -9.79
CA GLN A 193 19.87 13.13 -11.22
C GLN A 193 21.30 13.60 -11.54
N ALA A 194 21.78 13.30 -12.74
CA ALA A 194 23.10 13.72 -13.20
C ALA A 194 23.33 15.24 -13.16
N ASP A 195 22.27 16.04 -13.20
CA ASP A 195 22.30 17.51 -13.09
C ASP A 195 22.20 18.03 -11.64
N GLY A 196 22.23 17.14 -10.64
CA GLY A 196 22.17 17.47 -9.22
C GLY A 196 20.76 17.77 -8.69
N LYS A 197 19.71 17.59 -9.50
CA LYS A 197 18.32 17.75 -9.02
C LYS A 197 17.84 16.49 -8.29
N PRO A 198 16.86 16.62 -7.39
CA PRO A 198 16.19 15.44 -6.82
C PRO A 198 15.64 14.54 -7.92
N ALA A 199 15.85 13.23 -7.79
CA ALA A 199 15.26 12.28 -8.72
C ALA A 199 13.77 12.10 -8.42
N ALA A 200 12.96 12.95 -9.03
CA ALA A 200 11.51 13.04 -8.81
C ALA A 200 10.77 13.34 -10.12
N GLY A 201 9.46 13.13 -10.12
CA GLY A 201 8.62 13.46 -11.27
C GLY A 201 7.14 13.57 -10.91
N ARG A 202 6.34 13.96 -11.91
CA ARG A 202 4.91 14.21 -11.76
C ARG A 202 4.15 13.69 -12.97
N PHE A 203 3.00 13.06 -12.71
CA PHE A 203 1.99 12.71 -13.68
C PHE A 203 0.72 13.50 -13.38
N THR A 204 0.13 14.10 -14.41
CA THR A 204 -1.22 14.65 -14.31
C THR A 204 -2.19 13.67 -14.92
N VAL A 205 -3.15 13.21 -14.12
CA VAL A 205 -4.11 12.17 -14.49
C VAL A 205 -5.52 12.70 -14.38
N ASP A 206 -6.34 12.40 -15.39
CA ASP A 206 -7.76 12.70 -15.42
C ASP A 206 -8.56 11.39 -15.37
N ILE A 207 -9.26 11.15 -14.26
CA ILE A 207 -10.13 10.00 -14.05
C ILE A 207 -11.57 10.41 -14.38
N SER A 208 -12.11 9.85 -15.45
CA SER A 208 -13.49 10.10 -15.84
C SER A 208 -14.47 9.40 -14.89
N ARG A 209 -15.68 9.95 -14.75
CA ARG A 209 -16.78 9.33 -13.99
C ARG A 209 -17.38 8.09 -14.65
N LYS A 210 -16.99 7.79 -15.89
CA LYS A 210 -17.53 6.65 -16.63
C LYS A 210 -16.79 5.41 -16.14
N PRO A 211 -17.50 4.39 -15.63
CA PRO A 211 -16.85 3.15 -15.27
C PRO A 211 -16.43 2.38 -16.53
N ARG A 212 -15.35 1.61 -16.40
CA ARG A 212 -14.95 0.68 -17.47
C ARG A 212 -16.05 -0.34 -17.70
N GLN A 213 -16.48 -0.50 -18.96
CA GLN A 213 -17.49 -1.49 -19.31
C GLN A 213 -16.88 -2.90 -19.27
N ALA A 214 -17.59 -3.82 -18.61
CA ALA A 214 -17.26 -5.24 -18.59
C ALA A 214 -18.51 -6.06 -18.86
N ARG A 215 -18.35 -7.16 -19.57
CA ARG A 215 -19.41 -8.15 -19.86
C ARG A 215 -18.91 -9.54 -19.51
N ILE A 216 -19.83 -10.43 -19.14
CA ILE A 216 -19.54 -11.85 -18.98
C ILE A 216 -19.73 -12.51 -20.35
N ALA A 217 -18.70 -13.18 -20.85
CA ALA A 217 -18.78 -13.99 -22.05
C ALA A 217 -19.53 -15.30 -21.77
N ALA A 218 -19.97 -16.00 -22.83
CA ALA A 218 -20.78 -17.20 -22.71
C ALA A 218 -20.07 -18.36 -21.96
N ASP A 219 -18.75 -18.32 -21.89
CA ASP A 219 -17.89 -19.26 -21.15
C ASP A 219 -17.67 -18.87 -19.67
N GLY A 220 -18.29 -17.79 -19.20
CA GLY A 220 -18.13 -17.28 -17.84
C GLY A 220 -16.95 -16.31 -17.67
N THR A 221 -16.16 -16.06 -18.70
CA THR A 221 -15.01 -15.14 -18.65
C THR A 221 -15.47 -13.68 -18.62
N ILE A 222 -14.89 -12.86 -17.75
CA ILE A 222 -15.13 -11.41 -17.75
C ILE A 222 -14.32 -10.77 -18.87
N VAL A 223 -15.00 -10.18 -19.85
CA VAL A 223 -14.41 -9.42 -20.96
C VAL A 223 -14.58 -7.94 -20.68
N ARG A 224 -13.48 -7.22 -20.53
CA ARG A 224 -13.47 -5.76 -20.36
C ARG A 224 -13.31 -5.08 -21.72
N GLU A 225 -14.12 -4.07 -22.00
CA GLU A 225 -13.98 -3.31 -23.24
C GLU A 225 -12.70 -2.45 -23.21
N PRO A 226 -12.07 -2.19 -24.38
CA PRO A 226 -10.97 -1.25 -24.46
C PRO A 226 -11.41 0.15 -24.04
N ALA A 227 -10.54 0.88 -23.34
CA ALA A 227 -10.79 2.28 -22.99
C ALA A 227 -11.01 3.09 -24.28
N ARG A 228 -12.11 3.85 -24.35
CA ARG A 228 -12.42 4.78 -25.44
C ARG A 228 -12.01 6.20 -25.09
#